data_AF-A0ABD2SF60-F1
#
_entry.id   AF-A0ABD2SF60-F1
#
_cell.length_a   1.000
_cell.length_b   1.000
_cell.length_c   1.000
_cell.angle_alpha   90.00
_cell.angle_beta   90.00
_cell.angle_gamma   90.00
#
_symmetry.space_group_name_H-M   'P 1'
#
loop_
_entity.id
_entity.type
_entity.pdbx_description
1 polymer ?
#
loop_
_entity_poly.entity_id
_entity_poly.type
_entity_poly.pdbx_seq_one_letter_code
_entity_poly.pdbx_strand_id
1 'polypeptide(L)'
;MGQPAWNRSEGRDHILPVHHPWSFKSVRKFMKKAIWLLPDMDSTGNWYKPGQVYLEKDLILPYVANLDLCDAKCLSSSRRTTLLFFRGRLKRNAGGKIRAKLVEELRGADGVSIEEGTAGEGGKEAAQSGMRKSIFCLNPAGDTPSSARLFDAIVSGCIPIIVSDELELPFEGILDYRKIALFVSSSDALQPGWLLSFLKSVSTAQIKEMQANLDKYVRHFLYSHPAQPLGPEDLVWRMVRQLLLFSWLLFISLLL
;
A
#
# COMPACT_ATOMS: atom_id res chain seq x y z
N MET A 1 10.09 28.94 -19.93
CA MET A 1 8.73 28.64 -20.45
C MET A 1 8.87 28.50 -21.96
N GLY A 2 8.81 27.28 -22.49
CA GLY A 2 9.13 27.02 -23.90
C GLY A 2 8.85 25.57 -24.31
N GLN A 3 7.84 24.94 -23.68
CA GLN A 3 7.47 23.56 -23.94
C GLN A 3 6.08 23.57 -24.58
N PRO A 4 5.97 23.52 -25.93
CA PRO A 4 4.69 23.62 -26.63
C PRO A 4 3.67 22.58 -26.18
N ALA A 5 4.12 21.34 -25.93
CA ALA A 5 3.27 20.27 -25.41
C ALA A 5 2.64 20.63 -24.06
N TRP A 6 3.46 21.14 -23.13
CA TRP A 6 2.99 21.58 -21.81
C TRP A 6 1.99 22.74 -21.93
N ASN A 7 2.32 23.74 -22.73
CA ASN A 7 1.51 24.96 -22.86
C ASN A 7 0.13 24.67 -23.46
N ARG A 8 -0.01 23.63 -24.29
CA ARG A 8 -1.28 23.25 -24.93
C ARG A 8 -2.37 22.87 -23.92
N SER A 9 -2.01 22.19 -22.84
CA SER A 9 -2.96 21.67 -21.84
C SER A 9 -2.73 22.26 -20.44
N GLU A 10 -1.78 23.17 -20.32
CA GLU A 10 -1.20 23.61 -19.04
C GLU A 10 -0.74 22.44 -18.15
N GLY A 11 -0.27 21.36 -18.79
CA GLY A 11 0.18 20.13 -18.15
C GLY A 11 -0.91 19.10 -17.82
N ARG A 12 -2.20 19.36 -18.09
CA ARG A 12 -3.31 18.46 -17.69
C ARG A 12 -3.30 17.08 -18.35
N ASP A 13 -2.68 16.96 -19.52
CA ASP A 13 -2.49 15.69 -20.25
C ASP A 13 -1.10 15.08 -20.01
N HIS A 14 -0.28 15.66 -19.12
CA HIS A 14 1.04 15.15 -18.80
C HIS A 14 0.97 14.20 -17.61
N ILE A 15 1.73 13.11 -17.69
CA ILE A 15 1.86 12.10 -16.65
C ILE A 15 3.26 12.20 -16.07
N LEU A 16 3.36 12.41 -14.76
CA LEU A 16 4.63 12.60 -14.06
C LEU A 16 4.83 11.53 -13.00
N PRO A 17 5.88 10.69 -13.08
CA PRO A 17 6.25 9.78 -12.00
C PRO A 17 6.88 10.57 -10.85
N VAL A 18 6.20 10.59 -9.70
CA VAL A 18 6.61 11.35 -8.50
C VAL A 18 6.95 10.36 -7.39
N HIS A 19 8.16 9.81 -7.45
CA HIS A 19 8.59 8.66 -6.64
C HIS A 19 8.75 8.92 -5.13
N HIS A 20 8.70 10.17 -4.66
CA HIS A 20 8.83 10.49 -3.23
C HIS A 20 7.97 11.70 -2.85
N PRO A 21 7.42 11.74 -1.64
CA PRO A 21 6.73 12.93 -1.10
C PRO A 21 7.59 14.19 -0.94
N TRP A 22 8.86 14.20 -1.36
CA TRP A 22 9.71 15.41 -1.43
C TRP A 22 10.00 15.81 -2.87
N SER A 23 9.74 14.92 -3.83
CA SER A 23 9.82 15.21 -5.25
C SER A 23 8.94 16.43 -5.57
N PHE A 24 9.48 17.28 -6.42
CA PHE A 24 8.86 18.52 -6.86
C PHE A 24 8.51 19.53 -5.77
N LYS A 25 8.97 19.41 -4.51
CA LYS A 25 8.58 20.30 -3.40
C LYS A 25 8.64 21.80 -3.75
N SER A 26 9.68 22.26 -4.44
CA SER A 26 9.84 23.66 -4.87
C SER A 26 9.00 24.08 -6.08
N VAL A 27 8.50 23.11 -6.87
CA VAL A 27 7.83 23.33 -8.16
C VAL A 27 6.40 22.77 -8.24
N ARG A 28 5.88 22.14 -7.18
CA ARG A 28 4.53 21.53 -7.13
C ARG A 28 3.44 22.47 -7.61
N LYS A 29 3.49 23.73 -7.18
CA LYS A 29 2.48 24.75 -7.56
C LYS A 29 2.35 24.92 -9.07
N PHE A 30 3.42 24.68 -9.82
CA PHE A 30 3.45 24.78 -11.27
C PHE A 30 3.07 23.47 -11.96
N MET A 31 3.29 22.32 -11.31
CA MET A 31 3.05 21.00 -11.91
C MET A 31 1.77 20.30 -11.41
N LYS A 32 1.04 20.88 -10.46
CA LYS A 32 -0.14 20.25 -9.83
C LYS A 32 -1.28 19.90 -10.78
N LYS A 33 -1.31 20.50 -11.98
CA LYS A 33 -2.32 20.20 -13.02
C LYS A 33 -2.05 18.87 -13.73
N ALA A 34 -0.81 18.38 -13.74
CA ALA A 34 -0.44 17.10 -14.32
C ALA A 34 -0.94 15.93 -13.48
N ILE A 35 -1.15 14.78 -14.13
CA ILE A 35 -1.45 13.49 -13.50
C ILE A 35 -0.18 12.99 -12.85
N TRP A 36 -0.19 12.81 -11.53
CA TRP A 36 0.97 12.29 -10.79
C TRP A 36 0.79 10.82 -10.51
N LEU A 37 1.86 10.05 -10.78
CA LEU A 37 1.98 8.68 -10.33
C LEU A 37 2.78 8.67 -9.04
N LEU A 38 2.14 8.33 -7.94
CA LEU A 38 2.65 8.50 -6.57
C LEU A 38 2.87 7.13 -5.90
N PRO A 39 3.89 6.96 -5.05
CA PRO A 39 4.04 5.74 -4.26
C PRO A 39 3.03 5.66 -3.10
N ASP A 40 2.60 6.81 -2.60
CA ASP A 40 1.62 6.98 -1.55
C ASP A 40 0.93 8.34 -1.71
N MET A 41 -0.28 8.46 -1.16
CA MET A 41 -0.98 9.74 -1.08
C MET A 41 -1.34 10.02 0.36
N ASP A 42 -0.90 11.18 0.84
CA ASP A 42 -1.30 11.74 2.13
C ASP A 42 -2.16 12.98 1.88
N SER A 43 -3.47 12.83 2.01
CA SER A 43 -4.45 13.92 1.85
C SER A 43 -4.57 14.79 3.11
N THR A 44 -3.96 14.39 4.22
CA THR A 44 -4.17 14.95 5.57
C THR A 44 -3.38 16.23 5.82
N GLY A 45 -2.42 16.55 4.95
CA GLY A 45 -1.62 17.77 5.04
C GLY A 45 -0.18 17.58 5.51
N ASN A 46 0.22 16.38 5.96
CA ASN A 46 1.59 16.17 6.48
C ASN A 46 2.64 16.26 5.36
N TRP A 47 2.35 15.68 4.19
CA TRP A 47 3.26 15.67 3.04
C TRP A 47 2.81 16.54 1.87
N TYR A 48 1.51 16.58 1.61
CA TYR A 48 0.91 17.35 0.53
C TYR A 48 -0.06 18.37 1.11
N LYS A 49 0.07 19.64 0.74
CA LYS A 49 -0.90 20.65 1.16
C LYS A 49 -2.26 20.36 0.50
N PRO A 50 -3.39 20.75 1.12
CA PRO A 50 -4.71 20.61 0.51
C PRO A 50 -4.73 21.13 -0.95
N GLY A 51 -5.27 20.32 -1.85
CA GLY A 51 -5.37 20.62 -3.29
C GLY A 51 -4.08 20.43 -4.10
N GLN A 52 -3.02 19.83 -3.53
CA GLN A 52 -1.82 19.43 -4.29
C GLN A 52 -1.94 18.05 -4.94
N VAL A 53 -2.67 17.14 -4.31
CA VAL A 53 -2.95 15.77 -4.77
C VAL A 53 -4.43 15.45 -4.57
N TYR A 54 -5.00 14.65 -5.45
CA TYR A 54 -6.41 14.23 -5.39
C TYR A 54 -6.66 12.96 -6.22
N LEU A 55 -7.48 12.04 -5.71
CA LEU A 55 -7.72 10.72 -6.34
C LEU A 55 -8.40 10.81 -7.71
N GLU A 56 -9.12 11.89 -7.98
CA GLU A 56 -9.78 12.13 -9.26
C GLU A 56 -8.80 12.53 -10.38
N LYS A 57 -7.51 12.69 -10.07
CA LYS A 57 -6.44 12.97 -11.05
C LYS A 57 -5.19 12.14 -10.84
N ASP A 58 -4.81 11.87 -9.60
CA ASP A 58 -3.55 11.23 -9.26
C ASP A 58 -3.74 9.74 -9.01
N LEU A 59 -2.71 8.97 -9.31
CA LEU A 59 -2.74 7.52 -9.17
C LEU A 59 -1.68 7.08 -8.18
N ILE A 60 -2.10 6.26 -7.23
CA ILE A 60 -1.19 5.58 -6.30
C ILE A 60 -0.74 4.29 -6.98
N LEU A 61 0.58 4.10 -7.03
CA LEU A 61 1.21 2.91 -7.57
C LEU A 61 1.58 1.94 -6.45
N PRO A 62 1.44 0.62 -6.65
CA PRO A 62 1.96 -0.34 -5.69
C PRO A 62 3.50 -0.26 -5.65
N TYR A 63 4.06 -0.39 -4.46
CA TYR A 63 5.50 -0.57 -4.32
C TYR A 63 5.90 -1.92 -4.91
N VAL A 64 7.12 -1.98 -5.43
CA VAL A 64 7.76 -3.27 -5.72
C VAL A 64 8.00 -4.00 -4.39
N ALA A 65 7.50 -5.24 -4.29
CA ALA A 65 7.80 -6.09 -3.14
C ALA A 65 9.31 -6.39 -3.10
N ASN A 66 9.88 -6.36 -1.90
CA ASN A 66 11.27 -6.71 -1.65
C ASN A 66 11.47 -8.20 -1.44
N LEU A 67 10.38 -8.96 -1.25
CA LEU A 67 10.38 -10.39 -0.99
C LEU A 67 10.01 -11.20 -2.23
N ASP A 68 10.41 -12.46 -2.24
CA ASP A 68 10.11 -13.37 -3.33
C ASP A 68 8.66 -13.86 -3.23
N LEU A 69 8.04 -14.09 -4.38
CA LEU A 69 6.68 -14.62 -4.49
C LEU A 69 6.57 -16.00 -3.83
N CYS A 70 5.62 -16.13 -2.90
CA CYS A 70 5.14 -17.40 -2.39
C CYS A 70 4.01 -17.89 -3.30
N ASP A 71 4.34 -18.78 -4.24
CA ASP A 71 3.37 -19.37 -5.16
C ASP A 71 2.37 -20.30 -4.44
N ALA A 72 1.39 -20.83 -5.18
CA ALA A 72 0.38 -21.77 -4.66
C ALA A 72 1.00 -22.99 -3.93
N LYS A 73 2.17 -23.46 -4.37
CA LYS A 73 2.90 -24.56 -3.71
C LYS A 73 3.46 -24.12 -2.36
N CYS A 74 4.07 -22.94 -2.29
CA CYS A 74 4.52 -22.31 -1.05
C CYS A 74 3.34 -22.08 -0.08
N LEU A 75 2.20 -21.57 -0.57
CA LEU A 75 1.00 -21.33 0.24
C LEU A 75 0.42 -22.61 0.83
N SER A 76 0.30 -23.67 0.03
CA SER A 76 -0.25 -24.96 0.46
C SER A 76 0.67 -25.74 1.40
N SER A 77 2.00 -25.58 1.26
CA SER A 77 2.98 -26.24 2.12
C SER A 77 3.30 -25.46 3.40
N SER A 78 2.95 -24.17 3.44
CA SER A 78 3.24 -23.33 4.60
C SER A 78 2.37 -23.72 5.81
N ARG A 79 3.04 -24.11 6.90
CA ARG A 79 2.42 -24.17 8.23
C ARG A 79 2.56 -22.82 8.91
N ARG A 80 1.46 -22.07 8.93
CA ARG A 80 1.40 -20.75 9.59
C ARG A 80 1.09 -20.94 11.07
N THR A 81 2.13 -20.89 11.91
CA THR A 81 2.05 -21.11 13.37
C THR A 81 2.01 -19.80 14.17
N THR A 82 2.48 -18.70 13.58
CA THR A 82 2.46 -17.38 14.21
C THR A 82 1.15 -16.69 13.87
N LEU A 83 0.43 -16.17 14.87
CA LEU A 83 -0.82 -15.43 14.64
C LEU A 83 -0.53 -14.11 13.94
N LEU A 84 0.35 -13.29 14.51
CA LEU A 84 0.63 -11.93 14.05
C LEU A 84 2.13 -11.67 13.96
N PHE A 85 2.57 -11.14 12.82
CA PHE A 85 3.97 -10.77 12.60
C PHE A 85 4.14 -9.30 12.22
N PHE A 86 5.18 -8.68 12.76
CA PHE A 86 5.67 -7.38 12.33
C PHE A 86 7.20 -7.37 12.33
N ARG A 87 7.78 -6.90 11.23
CA ARG A 87 9.21 -6.55 11.16
C ARG A 87 9.37 -5.18 10.52
N GLY A 88 10.11 -4.30 11.19
CA GLY A 88 10.32 -2.93 10.72
C GLY A 88 10.90 -2.03 11.79
N ARG A 89 11.11 -0.75 11.44
CA ARG A 89 11.63 0.24 12.40
C ARG A 89 10.66 0.44 13.56
N LEU A 90 11.03 0.04 14.80
CA LEU A 90 10.13 0.07 15.96
C LEU A 90 10.03 1.46 16.60
N LYS A 91 11.11 2.25 16.58
CA LYS A 91 11.15 3.61 17.15
C LYS A 91 11.46 4.67 16.08
N ARG A 92 10.63 5.71 15.98
CA ARG A 92 10.88 6.92 15.17
C ARG A 92 10.31 8.16 15.84
N ASN A 93 10.99 9.30 15.67
CA ASN A 93 10.84 10.49 16.52
C ASN A 93 9.61 11.38 16.21
N ALA A 94 8.85 11.17 15.13
CA ALA A 94 7.78 12.11 14.74
C ALA A 94 6.47 11.48 14.19
N GLY A 95 6.51 10.48 13.29
CA GLY A 95 5.30 9.87 12.70
C GLY A 95 4.89 8.51 13.29
N GLY A 96 5.77 7.85 14.04
CA GLY A 96 5.58 6.45 14.50
C GLY A 96 4.82 6.25 15.80
N LYS A 97 4.02 7.22 16.27
CA LYS A 97 3.37 7.13 17.61
C LYS A 97 2.50 5.88 17.76
N ILE A 98 1.73 5.55 16.74
CA ILE A 98 0.89 4.35 16.75
C ILE A 98 1.74 3.08 16.76
N ARG A 99 2.80 3.03 15.94
CA ARG A 99 3.70 1.87 15.86
C ARG A 99 4.38 1.61 17.20
N ALA A 100 4.90 2.64 17.87
CA ALA A 100 5.53 2.49 19.17
C ALA A 100 4.55 1.90 20.20
N LYS A 101 3.33 2.43 20.27
CA LYS A 101 2.29 1.94 21.18
C LYS A 101 1.85 0.51 20.86
N LEU A 102 1.63 0.18 19.57
CA LEU A 102 1.30 -1.18 19.14
C LEU A 102 2.43 -2.16 19.49
N VAL A 103 3.69 -1.75 19.31
CA VAL A 103 4.84 -2.58 19.67
C VAL A 103 4.90 -2.81 21.19
N GLU A 104 4.58 -1.81 22.00
CA GLU A 104 4.52 -1.95 23.47
C GLU A 104 3.39 -2.90 23.88
N GLU A 105 2.20 -2.74 23.31
CA GLU A 105 1.02 -3.56 23.61
C GLU A 105 1.18 -5.03 23.16
N LEU A 106 1.82 -5.27 22.02
CA LEU A 106 1.94 -6.61 21.42
C LEU A 106 3.18 -7.38 21.86
N ARG A 107 4.14 -6.72 22.53
CA ARG A 107 5.42 -7.35 22.90
C ARG A 107 5.20 -8.45 23.93
N GLY A 108 5.68 -9.65 23.61
CA GLY A 108 5.59 -10.81 24.51
C GLY A 108 4.22 -11.49 24.51
N ALA A 109 3.28 -11.04 23.68
CA ALA A 109 1.99 -11.71 23.52
C ALA A 109 2.15 -13.07 22.82
N ASP A 110 1.37 -14.06 23.27
CA ASP A 110 1.39 -15.41 22.69
C ASP A 110 0.98 -15.40 21.21
N GLY A 111 1.72 -16.16 20.40
CA GLY A 111 1.53 -16.23 18.95
C GLY A 111 1.92 -14.96 18.19
N VAL A 112 2.57 -13.97 18.82
CA VAL A 112 2.99 -12.72 18.17
C VAL A 112 4.50 -12.64 18.05
N SER A 113 5.01 -12.24 16.87
CA SER A 113 6.42 -11.88 16.68
C SER A 113 6.56 -10.45 16.18
N ILE A 114 7.20 -9.60 16.99
CA ILE A 114 7.51 -8.21 16.69
C ILE A 114 9.02 -8.02 16.71
N GLU A 115 9.60 -7.67 15.56
CA GLU A 115 11.05 -7.63 15.38
C GLU A 115 11.53 -6.29 14.81
N GLU A 116 12.70 -5.85 15.25
CA GLU A 116 13.39 -4.70 14.66
C GLU A 116 13.93 -5.06 13.27
N GLY A 117 13.60 -4.22 12.28
CA GLY A 117 14.02 -4.43 10.90
C GLY A 117 15.48 -4.06 10.66
N THR A 118 16.17 -4.86 9.85
CA THR A 118 17.55 -4.60 9.39
C THR A 118 17.59 -4.51 7.87
N ALA A 119 18.56 -3.76 7.34
CA ALA A 119 18.79 -3.69 5.90
C ALA A 119 19.66 -4.87 5.41
N GLY A 120 19.66 -5.11 4.09
CA GLY A 120 20.45 -6.17 3.45
C GLY A 120 19.78 -7.55 3.46
N GLU A 121 20.48 -8.54 2.91
CA GLU A 121 19.92 -9.86 2.59
C GLU A 121 19.38 -10.59 3.83
N GLY A 122 20.13 -10.60 4.94
CA GLY A 122 19.65 -11.23 6.18
C GLY A 122 18.37 -10.57 6.73
N GLY A 123 18.18 -9.28 6.48
CA GLY A 123 16.93 -8.58 6.83
C GLY A 123 15.76 -8.99 5.94
N LYS A 124 16.01 -9.16 4.64
CA LYS A 124 15.06 -9.67 3.64
C LYS A 124 14.64 -11.11 3.97
N GLU A 125 15.59 -12.00 4.21
CA GLU A 125 15.35 -13.41 4.55
C GLU A 125 14.54 -13.56 5.84
N ALA A 126 14.87 -12.78 6.89
CA ALA A 126 14.14 -12.79 8.14
C ALA A 126 12.68 -12.33 7.95
N ALA A 127 12.46 -11.26 7.16
CA ALA A 127 11.12 -10.80 6.83
C ALA A 127 10.34 -11.87 6.04
N GLN A 128 10.94 -12.45 5.01
CA GLN A 128 10.32 -13.52 4.20
C GLN A 128 9.94 -14.73 5.04
N SER A 129 10.86 -15.23 5.87
CA SER A 129 10.62 -16.37 6.75
C SER A 129 9.52 -16.08 7.77
N GLY A 130 9.55 -14.89 8.40
CA GLY A 130 8.55 -14.48 9.38
C GLY A 130 7.16 -14.33 8.77
N MET A 131 7.03 -13.64 7.64
CA MET A 131 5.73 -13.46 6.96
C MET A 131 5.15 -14.78 6.46
N ARG A 132 5.97 -15.68 5.90
CA ARG A 132 5.49 -16.98 5.41
C ARG A 132 5.03 -17.92 6.53
N LYS A 133 5.55 -17.77 7.74
CA LYS A 133 5.13 -18.55 8.94
C LYS A 133 3.94 -17.94 9.68
N SER A 134 3.44 -16.79 9.26
CA SER A 134 2.46 -16.01 10.03
C SER A 134 1.10 -15.95 9.34
N ILE A 135 0.00 -15.97 10.09
CA ILE A 135 -1.35 -15.83 9.53
C ILE A 135 -1.56 -14.39 9.08
N PHE A 136 -1.31 -13.45 9.99
CA PHE A 136 -1.52 -12.03 9.80
C PHE A 136 -0.22 -11.24 9.85
N CYS A 137 -0.13 -10.19 9.03
CA CYS A 137 1.02 -9.29 9.00
C CYS A 137 0.57 -7.86 9.28
N LEU A 138 1.10 -7.29 10.38
CA LEU A 138 0.74 -5.95 10.82
C LEU A 138 1.31 -4.90 9.86
N ASN A 139 0.45 -4.01 9.39
CA ASN A 139 0.77 -2.89 8.50
C ASN A 139 0.23 -1.59 9.10
N PRO A 140 0.87 -1.06 10.16
CA PRO A 140 0.49 0.21 10.73
C PRO A 140 1.06 1.35 9.89
N ALA A 141 0.30 2.43 9.77
CA ALA A 141 0.79 3.68 9.19
C ALA A 141 2.13 4.11 9.85
N GLY A 142 3.02 4.70 9.05
CA GLY A 142 4.35 5.13 9.48
C GLY A 142 4.54 6.63 9.35
N ASP A 143 5.78 7.06 9.05
CA ASP A 143 5.99 8.45 8.64
C ASP A 143 5.33 8.74 7.29
N THR A 144 5.23 7.73 6.42
CA THR A 144 4.44 7.76 5.19
C THR A 144 3.15 6.96 5.39
N PRO A 145 2.07 7.29 4.64
CA PRO A 145 0.80 6.55 4.73
C PRO A 145 0.96 5.06 4.48
N SER A 146 1.78 4.68 3.49
CA SER A 146 2.00 3.29 3.10
C SER A 146 3.50 2.94 3.04
N SER A 147 3.80 1.65 2.81
CA SER A 147 5.16 1.17 2.59
C SER A 147 5.14 -0.15 1.81
N ALA A 148 6.30 -0.55 1.27
CA ALA A 148 6.47 -1.84 0.61
C ALA A 148 6.03 -3.06 1.44
N ARG A 149 5.97 -2.93 2.79
CA ARG A 149 5.55 -4.00 3.71
C ARG A 149 4.18 -4.59 3.37
N LEU A 150 3.25 -3.76 2.88
CA LEU A 150 1.93 -4.24 2.48
C LEU A 150 2.05 -5.26 1.35
N PHE A 151 2.84 -4.93 0.33
CA PHE A 151 3.07 -5.79 -0.83
C PHE A 151 3.95 -7.00 -0.50
N ASP A 152 4.94 -6.82 0.40
CA ASP A 152 5.73 -7.91 0.96
C ASP A 152 4.86 -8.97 1.66
N ALA A 153 3.85 -8.53 2.43
CA ALA A 153 2.89 -9.40 3.07
C ALA A 153 2.02 -10.14 2.04
N ILE A 154 1.54 -9.41 1.01
CA ILE A 154 0.72 -10.00 -0.07
C ILE A 154 1.50 -11.08 -0.82
N VAL A 155 2.72 -10.79 -1.28
CA VAL A 155 3.54 -11.79 -2.03
C VAL A 155 3.96 -12.97 -1.14
N SER A 156 4.00 -12.79 0.18
CA SER A 156 4.28 -13.87 1.14
C SER A 156 3.04 -14.66 1.57
N GLY A 157 1.85 -14.29 1.08
CA GLY A 157 0.58 -14.90 1.48
C GLY A 157 0.14 -14.61 2.91
N CYS A 158 0.74 -13.62 3.54
CA CYS A 158 0.42 -13.21 4.91
C CYS A 158 -0.68 -12.16 4.85
N ILE A 159 -1.83 -12.41 5.51
CA ILE A 159 -3.00 -11.52 5.42
C ILE A 159 -2.64 -10.16 6.05
N PRO A 160 -2.64 -9.05 5.29
CA PRO A 160 -2.32 -7.75 5.85
C PRO A 160 -3.39 -7.27 6.85
N ILE A 161 -2.94 -6.77 8.00
CA ILE A 161 -3.75 -6.01 8.95
C ILE A 161 -3.37 -4.55 8.79
N ILE A 162 -4.20 -3.81 8.06
CA ILE A 162 -3.99 -2.40 7.80
C ILE A 162 -4.55 -1.62 8.99
N VAL A 163 -3.65 -0.95 9.72
CA VAL A 163 -4.02 -0.06 10.82
C VAL A 163 -3.79 1.38 10.38
N SER A 164 -4.86 2.00 9.87
CA SER A 164 -4.87 3.38 9.38
C SER A 164 -6.31 3.84 9.19
N ASP A 165 -6.57 5.13 9.42
CA ASP A 165 -7.89 5.75 9.23
C ASP A 165 -8.00 6.50 7.88
N GLU A 166 -6.86 6.72 7.21
CA GLU A 166 -6.72 7.67 6.09
C GLU A 166 -5.87 7.08 4.94
N LEU A 167 -5.71 5.75 4.91
CA LEU A 167 -4.89 5.09 3.89
C LEU A 167 -5.65 4.88 2.59
N GLU A 168 -5.16 5.50 1.53
CA GLU A 168 -5.61 5.26 0.16
C GLU A 168 -4.70 4.20 -0.50
N LEU A 169 -5.29 3.18 -1.14
CA LEU A 169 -4.57 2.06 -1.75
C LEU A 169 -4.51 2.15 -3.29
N PRO A 170 -3.49 1.55 -3.92
CA PRO A 170 -3.45 1.44 -5.37
C PRO A 170 -4.64 0.68 -5.94
N PHE A 171 -5.19 1.18 -7.04
CA PHE A 171 -6.25 0.51 -7.81
C PHE A 171 -7.56 0.27 -7.04
N GLU A 172 -7.83 1.09 -6.03
CA GLU A 172 -9.16 1.17 -5.44
C GLU A 172 -10.22 1.48 -6.52
N GLY A 173 -11.42 0.92 -6.36
CA GLY A 173 -12.45 0.89 -7.39
C GLY A 173 -12.30 -0.24 -8.42
N ILE A 174 -11.11 -0.83 -8.56
CA ILE A 174 -10.87 -2.04 -9.38
C ILE A 174 -10.68 -3.26 -8.47
N LEU A 175 -9.87 -3.10 -7.41
CA LEU A 175 -9.55 -4.17 -6.48
C LEU A 175 -10.31 -3.98 -5.15
N ASP A 176 -11.03 -5.02 -4.72
CA ASP A 176 -11.62 -5.04 -3.39
C ASP A 176 -10.60 -5.60 -2.38
N TYR A 177 -9.89 -4.70 -1.68
CA TYR A 177 -8.89 -5.08 -0.68
C TYR A 177 -9.48 -5.81 0.53
N ARG A 178 -10.78 -5.68 0.82
CA ARG A 178 -11.42 -6.39 1.93
C ARG A 178 -11.40 -7.91 1.75
N LYS A 179 -11.16 -8.39 0.51
CA LYS A 179 -10.98 -9.81 0.20
C LYS A 179 -9.61 -10.35 0.58
N ILE A 180 -8.61 -9.48 0.79
CA ILE A 180 -7.22 -9.87 1.02
C ILE A 180 -6.61 -9.27 2.28
N ALA A 181 -7.20 -8.24 2.86
CA ALA A 181 -6.72 -7.54 4.04
C ALA A 181 -7.85 -7.24 5.03
N LEU A 182 -7.50 -7.10 6.31
CA LEU A 182 -8.40 -6.60 7.36
C LEU A 182 -8.01 -5.16 7.68
N PHE A 183 -9.01 -4.30 7.78
CA PHE A 183 -8.86 -2.89 8.12
C PHE A 183 -9.25 -2.67 9.57
N VAL A 184 -8.40 -1.99 10.33
CA VAL A 184 -8.61 -1.70 11.75
C VAL A 184 -8.33 -0.23 11.99
N SER A 185 -9.24 0.46 12.69
CA SER A 185 -9.02 1.86 13.05
C SER A 185 -7.81 1.99 13.98
N SER A 186 -7.13 3.13 13.92
CA SER A 186 -6.02 3.38 14.85
C SER A 186 -6.49 3.34 16.31
N SER A 187 -7.72 3.78 16.55
CA SER A 187 -8.31 3.85 17.89
C SER A 187 -8.58 2.47 18.50
N ASP A 188 -9.13 1.54 17.72
CA ASP A 188 -9.43 0.18 18.17
C ASP A 188 -8.15 -0.63 18.36
N ALA A 189 -7.20 -0.51 17.44
CA ALA A 189 -5.93 -1.24 17.51
C ALA A 189 -5.11 -0.89 18.75
N LEU A 190 -5.31 0.31 19.31
CA LEU A 190 -4.63 0.79 20.52
C LEU A 190 -5.37 0.46 21.82
N GLN A 191 -6.58 -0.10 21.76
CA GLN A 191 -7.27 -0.57 22.96
C GLN A 191 -6.58 -1.85 23.48
N PRO A 192 -6.26 -1.93 24.78
CA PRO A 192 -5.54 -3.07 25.34
C PRO A 192 -6.22 -4.41 25.03
N GLY A 193 -5.47 -5.35 24.47
CA GLY A 193 -5.94 -6.69 24.08
C GLY A 193 -6.97 -6.76 22.94
N TRP A 194 -7.50 -5.63 22.46
CA TRP A 194 -8.58 -5.61 21.46
C TRP A 194 -8.11 -6.23 20.13
N LEU A 195 -6.94 -5.80 19.63
CA LEU A 195 -6.42 -6.27 18.34
C LEU A 195 -6.24 -7.79 18.31
N LEU A 196 -5.67 -8.37 19.36
CA LEU A 196 -5.47 -9.83 19.43
C LEU A 196 -6.80 -10.57 19.58
N SER A 197 -7.75 -10.02 20.32
CA SER A 197 -9.09 -10.60 20.44
C SER A 197 -9.83 -10.59 19.10
N PHE A 198 -9.74 -9.48 18.36
CA PHE A 198 -10.28 -9.36 17.01
C PHE A 198 -9.64 -10.38 16.06
N LEU A 199 -8.31 -10.47 16.01
CA LEU A 199 -7.61 -11.43 15.13
C LEU A 199 -7.94 -12.90 15.47
N LYS A 200 -8.10 -13.23 16.75
CA LYS A 200 -8.52 -14.57 17.20
C LYS A 200 -9.98 -14.88 16.89
N SER A 201 -10.83 -13.86 16.72
CA SER A 201 -12.24 -14.03 16.34
C SER A 201 -12.44 -14.34 14.85
N VAL A 202 -11.42 -14.09 14.01
CA VAL A 202 -11.49 -14.37 12.57
C VAL A 202 -11.51 -15.89 12.36
N SER A 203 -12.58 -16.37 11.72
CA SER A 203 -12.76 -17.81 11.51
C SER A 203 -11.69 -18.40 10.60
N THR A 204 -11.37 -19.68 10.80
CA THR A 204 -10.45 -20.42 9.92
C THR A 204 -10.94 -20.45 8.47
N ALA A 205 -12.27 -20.45 8.23
CA ALA A 205 -12.84 -20.40 6.89
C ALA A 205 -12.52 -19.06 6.20
N GLN A 206 -12.72 -17.94 6.90
CA GLN A 206 -12.38 -16.62 6.40
C GLN A 206 -10.87 -16.47 6.14
N ILE A 207 -10.02 -16.97 7.05
CA ILE A 207 -8.56 -16.96 6.84
C ILE A 207 -8.17 -17.70 5.56
N LYS A 208 -8.72 -18.91 5.34
CA LYS A 208 -8.45 -19.71 4.13
C LYS A 208 -8.95 -19.01 2.86
N GLU A 209 -10.12 -18.38 2.92
CA GLU A 209 -10.67 -17.61 1.80
C GLU A 209 -9.77 -16.43 1.44
N MET A 210 -9.35 -15.63 2.43
CA MET A 210 -8.46 -14.50 2.21
C MET A 210 -7.10 -14.94 1.65
N GLN A 211 -6.54 -16.05 2.14
CA GLN A 211 -5.30 -16.63 1.59
C GLN A 211 -5.45 -17.10 0.14
N ALA A 212 -6.58 -17.73 -0.20
CA ALA A 212 -6.88 -18.09 -1.59
C ALA A 212 -7.07 -16.86 -2.49
N ASN A 213 -7.59 -15.76 -1.94
CA ASN A 213 -7.69 -14.50 -2.66
C ASN A 213 -6.32 -13.82 -2.83
N LEU A 214 -5.40 -13.93 -1.87
CA LEU A 214 -4.03 -13.42 -2.01
C LEU A 214 -3.32 -14.02 -3.23
N ASP A 215 -3.42 -15.34 -3.44
CA ASP A 215 -2.87 -16.03 -4.61
C ASP A 215 -3.42 -15.48 -5.94
N LYS A 216 -4.71 -15.10 -5.97
CA LYS A 216 -5.34 -14.51 -7.16
C LYS A 216 -4.96 -13.05 -7.36
N TYR A 217 -4.87 -12.29 -6.28
CA TYR A 217 -4.66 -10.84 -6.30
C TYR A 217 -3.21 -10.45 -6.51
N VAL A 218 -2.26 -11.30 -6.11
CA VAL A 218 -0.82 -10.98 -6.16
C VAL A 218 -0.36 -10.49 -7.53
N ARG A 219 -0.92 -11.04 -8.62
CA ARG A 219 -0.62 -10.63 -9.99
C ARG A 219 -0.81 -9.13 -10.25
N HIS A 220 -1.73 -8.48 -9.54
CA HIS A 220 -2.02 -7.04 -9.70
C HIS A 220 -0.90 -6.15 -9.15
N PHE A 221 0.04 -6.73 -8.41
CA PHE A 221 1.13 -6.02 -7.73
C PHE A 221 2.53 -6.49 -8.20
N LEU A 222 2.59 -7.44 -9.13
CA LEU A 222 3.85 -7.96 -9.68
C LEU A 222 4.17 -7.28 -11.00
N TYR A 223 5.12 -6.35 -10.97
CA TYR A 223 5.63 -5.70 -12.17
C TYR A 223 6.35 -6.70 -13.08
N SER A 224 6.21 -6.53 -14.39
CA SER A 224 6.71 -7.46 -15.41
C SER A 224 7.01 -6.76 -16.73
N HIS A 225 7.96 -7.33 -17.48
CA HIS A 225 8.22 -6.94 -18.86
C HIS A 225 8.24 -8.18 -19.77
N PRO A 226 7.35 -8.26 -20.78
CA PRO A 226 6.30 -7.30 -21.12
C PRO A 226 5.19 -7.24 -20.06
N ALA A 227 4.48 -6.11 -20.01
CA ALA A 227 3.34 -5.91 -19.11
C ALA A 227 2.28 -6.99 -19.34
N GLN A 228 1.77 -7.56 -18.25
CA GLN A 228 0.75 -8.60 -18.29
C GLN A 228 -0.66 -8.01 -18.14
N PRO A 229 -1.69 -8.64 -18.75
CA PRO A 229 -3.08 -8.25 -18.51
C PRO A 229 -3.41 -8.29 -17.01
N LEU A 230 -4.04 -7.23 -16.52
CA LEU A 230 -4.33 -7.00 -15.10
C LEU A 230 -3.10 -6.95 -14.19
N GLY A 231 -1.88 -6.85 -14.74
CA GLY A 231 -0.69 -6.50 -13.97
C GLY A 231 -0.70 -5.02 -13.58
N PRO A 232 0.19 -4.58 -12.68
CA PRO A 232 0.22 -3.20 -12.20
C PRO A 232 0.36 -2.21 -13.35
N GLU A 233 1.19 -2.49 -14.36
CA GLU A 233 1.37 -1.61 -15.52
C GLU A 233 0.09 -1.47 -16.36
N ASP A 234 -0.62 -2.57 -16.63
CA ASP A 234 -1.88 -2.56 -17.38
C ASP A 234 -2.96 -1.77 -16.60
N LEU A 235 -3.08 -2.01 -15.29
CA LEU A 235 -4.03 -1.29 -14.44
C LEU A 235 -3.75 0.21 -14.39
N VAL A 236 -2.48 0.61 -14.26
CA VAL A 236 -2.07 2.02 -14.32
C VAL A 236 -2.51 2.64 -15.64
N TRP A 237 -2.19 2.03 -16.78
CA TRP A 237 -2.55 2.59 -18.08
C TRP A 237 -4.06 2.64 -18.33
N ARG A 238 -4.83 1.68 -17.78
CA ARG A 238 -6.30 1.74 -17.81
C ARG A 238 -6.84 2.93 -17.03
N MET A 239 -6.34 3.17 -15.82
CA MET A 239 -6.76 4.30 -15.00
C MET A 239 -6.32 5.64 -15.62
N VAL A 240 -5.08 5.74 -16.09
CA VAL A 240 -4.58 6.92 -16.82
C VAL A 240 -5.47 7.24 -18.02
N ARG A 241 -5.86 6.24 -18.81
CA ARG A 241 -6.77 6.44 -19.95
C ARG A 241 -8.10 7.05 -19.51
N GLN A 242 -8.68 6.58 -18.40
CA GLN A 242 -9.93 7.12 -17.87
C GLN A 242 -9.76 8.59 -17.46
N LEU A 243 -8.68 8.93 -16.76
CA LEU A 243 -8.37 10.30 -16.34
C LEU A 243 -8.22 11.25 -17.53
N LEU A 244 -7.51 10.81 -18.58
CA LEU A 244 -7.33 11.61 -19.79
C LEU A 244 -8.65 11.83 -20.54
N LEU A 245 -9.52 10.82 -20.61
CA LEU A 245 -10.84 10.95 -21.24
C LEU A 245 -11.76 11.90 -20.47
N PHE A 246 -11.76 11.83 -19.14
CA PHE A 246 -12.51 12.77 -18.28
C PHE A 246 -12.07 14.22 -18.47
N SER A 247 -10.75 14.45 -18.55
CA SER A 247 -10.18 15.78 -18.82
C SER A 247 -10.66 16.35 -20.16
N TRP A 248 -10.74 15.49 -21.20
CA TRP A 248 -11.26 15.87 -22.52
C TRP A 248 -12.74 16.22 -22.52
N LEU A 249 -13.59 15.41 -21.86
CA LEU A 249 -15.02 15.66 -21.78
C LEU A 249 -15.34 16.98 -21.05
N LEU A 250 -14.63 17.27 -19.96
CA LEU A 250 -14.74 18.53 -19.23
C LEU A 250 -14.36 19.73 -20.11
N PHE A 251 -13.33 19.58 -20.95
CA PHE A 251 -12.91 20.62 -21.89
C PHE A 251 -13.99 20.93 -22.94
N ILE A 252 -14.69 19.91 -23.45
CA ILE A 252 -15.78 20.09 -24.41
C ILE A 252 -16.99 20.76 -23.75
N SER A 253 -17.34 20.37 -22.52
CA SER A 253 -18.48 20.97 -21.79
C SER A 253 -18.26 22.42 -21.34
N LEU A 254 -17.01 22.90 -21.29
CA LEU A 254 -16.67 24.30 -20.99
C LEU A 254 -16.61 25.18 -22.26
N LEU A 255 -16.68 24.58 -23.44
CA LEU A 255 -16.65 25.25 -24.74
C LEU A 255 -18.04 25.32 -25.41
N LEU A 256 -19.07 24.74 -24.78
CA LEU A 256 -20.48 24.80 -25.15
C LEU A 256 -21.25 25.61 -24.10
#